data_AF-A0A1N7G0Y2-F1
#
_entry.id   AF-A0A1N7G0Y2-F1
#
_cell.length_a   1.000
_cell.length_b   1.000
_cell.length_c   1.000
_cell.angle_alpha   90.00
_cell.angle_beta   90.00
_cell.angle_gamma   90.00
#
_symmetry.space_group_name_H-M   'P 1'
#
loop_
_entity.id
_entity.type
_entity.pdbx_description
1 polymer ?
#
loop_
_entity_poly.entity_id
_entity_poly.type
_entity_poly.pdbx_seq_one_letter_code
_entity_poly.pdbx_strand_id
1 'polypeptide(L)'
;MGEVVWCNYEFAWGGRYNHFYKEQFLNGCAIIESDLQPIRFQGQFCDVETGLHYNRFRYYDSDVGMFIQRDPIGLLGGLNTFQYAPNPIGWVDPWGLNAKPETAAQWEERFSKINPAEKYNKAKGKLTKIAKRNNWIKDNKLTKINDRDVYFNGKDKYYYFDTQHGRFEVSDLQGKHLGEVDIDGNPTKPADNSGKHDIKCK
;
A
#
# COMPACT_ATOMS: atom_id res chain seq x y z
N MET A 1 -7.67 39.96 -7.25
CA MET A 1 -6.55 39.29 -6.55
C MET A 1 -7.14 38.67 -5.29
N GLY A 2 -6.93 37.38 -5.05
CA GLY A 2 -7.38 36.75 -3.80
C GLY A 2 -6.41 37.10 -2.67
N GLU A 3 -6.92 37.48 -1.50
CA GLU A 3 -6.10 37.68 -0.31
C GLU A 3 -5.91 36.36 0.43
N VAL A 4 -4.70 36.14 0.97
CA VAL A 4 -4.42 34.99 1.85
C VAL A 4 -5.01 35.31 3.21
N VAL A 5 -6.09 34.62 3.56
CA VAL A 5 -6.84 34.83 4.80
C VAL A 5 -6.34 33.96 5.96
N TRP A 6 -5.58 32.92 5.65
CA TRP A 6 -5.11 31.92 6.62
C TRP A 6 -3.83 31.25 6.12
N CYS A 7 -2.86 31.02 7.02
CA CYS A 7 -1.63 30.30 6.75
C CYS A 7 -1.38 29.31 7.89
N ASN A 8 -1.02 28.08 7.54
CA ASN A 8 -0.64 27.05 8.49
C ASN A 8 0.83 26.68 8.25
N TYR A 9 1.60 26.67 9.33
CA TYR A 9 2.94 26.11 9.38
C TYR A 9 2.92 24.81 10.17
N GLU A 10 3.13 23.69 9.48
CA GLU A 10 3.30 22.37 10.09
C GLU A 10 4.76 21.95 9.91
N PHE A 11 5.45 21.69 11.01
CA PHE A 11 6.80 21.14 10.97
C PHE A 11 6.74 19.64 10.71
N ALA A 12 7.68 19.13 9.90
CA ALA A 12 7.73 17.72 9.52
C ALA A 12 7.91 16.74 10.70
N TRP A 13 8.37 17.24 11.85
CA TRP A 13 8.68 16.47 13.06
C TRP A 13 7.92 16.93 14.30
N GLY A 14 6.84 17.66 14.08
CA GLY A 14 5.93 18.10 15.12
C GLY A 14 6.10 19.56 15.53
N GLY A 15 5.00 20.11 16.03
CA GLY A 15 4.77 21.54 16.20
C GLY A 15 3.91 22.11 15.07
N ARG A 16 2.84 22.79 15.45
CA ARG A 16 1.97 23.55 14.55
C ARG A 16 1.90 24.99 15.00
N TYR A 17 2.20 25.92 14.11
CA TYR A 17 1.94 27.34 14.33
C TYR A 17 0.80 27.79 13.42
N ASN A 18 -0.33 28.09 14.04
CA ASN A 18 -1.39 28.86 13.39
C ASN A 18 -1.14 30.32 13.69
N HIS A 19 -0.92 31.10 12.65
CA HIS A 19 -0.88 32.54 12.79
C HIS A 19 -1.92 33.15 11.87
N PHE A 20 -2.79 33.97 12.45
CA PHE A 20 -3.61 34.88 11.67
C PHE A 20 -2.65 35.86 10.98
N TYR A 21 -2.53 35.78 9.67
CA TYR A 21 -1.73 36.76 8.91
C TYR A 21 -2.26 38.20 9.12
N LYS A 22 -3.54 38.32 9.50
CA LYS A 22 -4.22 39.54 9.96
C LYS A 22 -5.44 39.15 10.81
N GLU A 23 -5.80 39.91 11.84
CA GLU A 23 -7.11 39.75 12.50
C GLU A 23 -8.22 39.91 11.46
N GLN A 24 -9.13 38.94 11.39
CA GLN A 24 -10.22 38.95 10.43
C GLN A 24 -11.57 38.92 11.12
N PHE A 25 -12.48 39.71 10.55
CA PHE A 25 -13.88 39.71 10.90
C PHE A 25 -14.66 39.11 9.73
N LEU A 26 -15.42 38.05 9.98
CA LEU A 26 -16.39 37.51 9.04
C LEU A 26 -17.77 37.99 9.47
N ASN A 27 -18.46 38.75 8.60
CA ASN A 27 -19.77 39.35 8.91
C ASN A 27 -19.80 40.20 10.20
N GLY A 28 -18.66 40.80 10.59
CA GLY A 28 -18.55 41.61 11.80
C GLY A 28 -18.17 40.85 13.08
N CYS A 29 -17.97 39.53 13.02
CA CYS A 29 -17.49 38.72 14.14
C CYS A 29 -16.02 38.34 13.95
N ALA A 30 -15.21 38.45 15.01
CA ALA A 30 -13.84 37.97 14.99
C ALA A 30 -13.80 36.45 14.77
N ILE A 31 -12.96 35.99 13.85
CA ILE A 31 -12.76 34.55 13.59
C ILE A 31 -12.00 33.95 14.77
N ILE A 32 -12.55 32.92 15.41
CA ILE A 32 -11.90 32.18 16.49
C ILE A 32 -11.29 30.87 15.97
N GLU A 33 -10.44 30.21 16.78
CA GLU A 33 -9.70 29.01 16.34
C GLU A 33 -10.62 27.87 15.87
N SER A 34 -11.82 27.74 16.47
CA SER A 34 -12.84 26.76 16.06
C SER A 34 -13.46 27.03 14.69
N ASP A 35 -13.37 28.27 14.19
CA ASP A 35 -13.86 28.66 12.87
C ASP A 35 -12.78 28.49 11.79
N LEU A 36 -11.57 28.07 12.17
CA LEU A 36 -10.48 27.83 11.24
C LEU A 36 -10.66 26.52 10.49
N GLN A 37 -10.02 26.44 9.32
CA GLN A 37 -9.95 25.22 8.51
C GLN A 37 -9.49 24.04 9.39
N PRO A 38 -10.30 22.99 9.59
CA PRO A 38 -9.93 21.85 10.43
C PRO A 38 -9.05 20.80 9.74
N ILE A 39 -8.90 20.82 8.41
CA ILE A 39 -8.08 19.87 7.66
C ILE A 39 -6.58 20.07 7.94
N ARG A 40 -5.84 18.98 8.18
CA ARG A 40 -4.38 18.96 8.43
C ARG A 40 -3.68 18.10 7.37
N PHE A 41 -2.63 17.35 7.74
CA PHE A 41 -2.05 16.31 6.90
C PHE A 41 -3.11 15.36 6.31
N GLN A 42 -2.77 14.66 5.23
CA GLN A 42 -3.72 13.85 4.47
C GLN A 42 -4.45 12.85 5.39
N GLY A 43 -5.77 12.99 5.49
CA GLY A 43 -6.63 12.13 6.31
C GLY A 43 -6.82 12.56 7.76
N GLN A 44 -6.26 13.71 8.17
CA GLN A 44 -6.33 14.22 9.54
C GLN A 44 -7.32 15.39 9.66
N PHE A 45 -8.10 15.37 10.74
CA PHE A 45 -9.01 16.45 11.12
C PHE A 45 -8.65 16.98 12.51
N CYS A 46 -8.42 18.27 12.64
CA CYS A 46 -8.12 18.86 13.93
C CYS A 46 -9.35 18.96 14.79
N ASP A 47 -9.23 18.42 15.99
CA ASP A 47 -10.14 18.66 17.08
C ASP A 47 -9.61 19.86 17.89
N VAL A 48 -10.32 20.98 17.81
CA VAL A 48 -9.90 22.25 18.44
C VAL A 48 -10.07 22.18 19.96
N GLU A 49 -10.99 21.37 20.48
CA GLU A 49 -11.20 21.24 21.94
C GLU A 49 -10.01 20.56 22.62
N THR A 50 -9.37 19.61 21.93
CA THR A 50 -8.26 18.82 22.46
C THR A 50 -6.89 19.24 21.90
N GLY A 51 -6.87 19.96 20.78
CA GLY A 51 -5.65 20.26 20.02
C GLY A 51 -5.10 19.05 19.25
N LEU A 52 -5.75 17.89 19.33
CA LEU A 52 -5.31 16.64 18.69
C LEU A 52 -5.86 16.54 17.27
N HIS A 53 -5.22 15.70 16.46
CA HIS A 53 -5.66 15.40 15.10
C HIS A 53 -6.34 14.04 15.07
N TYR A 54 -7.61 14.01 14.70
CA TYR A 54 -8.39 12.80 14.55
C TYR A 54 -8.14 12.13 13.19
N ASN A 55 -7.69 10.88 13.25
CA ASN A 55 -7.47 9.98 12.11
C ASN A 55 -8.36 8.74 12.30
N ARG A 56 -9.67 8.89 12.07
CA ARG A 56 -10.73 7.85 12.07
C ARG A 56 -10.76 6.89 13.27
N PHE A 57 -9.72 6.10 13.52
CA PHE A 57 -9.63 5.18 14.64
C PHE A 57 -8.69 5.65 15.76
N ARG A 58 -7.89 6.71 15.54
CA ARG A 58 -6.92 7.19 16.53
C ARG A 58 -6.77 8.71 16.53
N TYR A 59 -6.42 9.25 17.70
CA TYR A 59 -5.98 10.63 17.86
C TYR A 59 -4.45 10.74 17.78
N TYR A 60 -3.97 11.67 16.97
CA TYR A 60 -2.58 12.00 16.70
C TYR A 60 -2.21 13.31 17.41
N ASP A 61 -1.13 13.27 18.18
CA ASP A 61 -0.52 14.44 18.79
C ASP A 61 0.52 14.99 17.82
N SER A 62 0.25 16.18 17.30
CA SER A 62 1.14 16.83 16.34
C SER A 62 2.39 17.41 16.99
N ASP A 63 2.42 17.67 18.29
CA ASP A 63 3.60 18.21 18.98
C ASP A 63 4.61 17.09 19.26
N VAL A 64 4.12 15.89 19.58
CA VAL A 64 4.95 14.72 19.85
C VAL A 64 5.27 13.93 18.56
N GLY A 65 4.44 14.06 17.53
CA GLY A 65 4.63 13.38 16.26
C GLY A 65 4.17 11.91 16.25
N MET A 66 3.23 11.54 17.12
CA MET A 66 2.75 10.16 17.26
C MET A 66 1.28 10.08 17.68
N PHE A 67 0.67 8.89 17.56
CA PHE A 67 -0.64 8.64 18.14
C PHE A 67 -0.58 8.61 19.66
N ILE A 68 -1.62 9.12 20.32
CA ILE A 68 -1.76 9.03 21.79
C ILE A 68 -2.33 7.68 22.25
N GLN A 69 -2.87 6.91 21.29
CA GLN A 69 -3.48 5.60 21.52
C GLN A 69 -2.66 4.51 20.82
N ARG A 70 -2.56 3.36 21.48
CA ARG A 70 -1.95 2.15 20.90
C ARG A 70 -2.78 1.69 19.69
N ASP A 71 -2.10 1.26 18.63
CA ASP A 71 -2.75 0.71 17.44
C ASP A 71 -3.76 -0.42 17.79
N PRO A 72 -5.05 -0.30 17.43
CA PRO A 72 -6.05 -1.35 17.65
C PRO A 72 -5.72 -2.69 16.99
N ILE A 73 -4.96 -2.69 15.89
CA ILE A 73 -4.47 -3.93 15.25
C ILE A 73 -3.18 -4.45 15.90
N GLY A 74 -2.73 -3.81 16.98
CA GLY A 74 -1.59 -4.22 17.79
C GLY A 74 -0.29 -4.24 16.99
N LEU A 75 0.53 -5.28 17.17
CA LEU A 75 1.77 -5.44 16.43
C LEU A 75 1.56 -5.72 14.94
N LEU A 76 0.33 -5.97 14.48
CA LEU A 76 0.05 -5.98 13.03
C LEU A 76 0.16 -4.57 12.43
N GLY A 77 0.10 -3.55 13.29
CA GLY A 77 0.38 -2.12 13.08
C GLY A 77 1.84 -1.76 12.76
N GLY A 78 2.76 -2.72 12.87
CA GLY A 78 4.19 -2.47 12.94
C GLY A 78 4.75 -2.62 14.35
N LEU A 79 6.07 -2.43 14.50
CA LEU A 79 6.74 -2.59 15.80
C LEU A 79 6.45 -1.42 16.75
N ASN A 80 6.32 -0.20 16.21
CA ASN A 80 5.93 0.96 16.98
C ASN A 80 4.41 1.17 16.88
N THR A 81 3.69 0.78 17.93
CA THR A 81 2.22 0.85 17.99
C THR A 81 1.65 2.26 18.08
N PHE A 82 2.49 3.28 18.25
CA PHE A 82 2.09 4.69 18.30
C PHE A 82 2.46 5.44 17.02
N GLN A 83 3.08 4.78 16.03
CA GLN A 83 3.56 5.42 14.81
C GLN A 83 2.43 5.83 13.87
N TYR A 84 2.50 7.07 13.35
CA TYR A 84 1.60 7.58 12.30
C TYR A 84 1.86 6.94 10.94
N ALA A 85 3.08 7.05 10.41
CA ALA A 85 3.51 6.39 9.19
C ALA A 85 5.00 6.03 9.24
N PRO A 86 5.45 4.95 8.59
CA PRO A 86 6.87 4.64 8.44
C PRO A 86 7.68 5.74 7.73
N ASN A 87 7.05 6.43 6.78
CA ASN A 87 7.63 7.58 6.07
C ASN A 87 6.54 8.63 5.80
N PRO A 88 6.33 9.62 6.68
CA PRO A 88 5.22 10.57 6.58
C PRO A 88 5.31 11.52 5.36
N ILE A 89 6.46 11.58 4.68
CA ILE A 89 6.65 12.42 3.49
C ILE A 89 6.13 11.73 2.22
N GLY A 90 6.18 10.40 2.16
CA GLY A 90 5.74 9.62 0.99
C GLY A 90 4.58 8.66 1.25
N TRP A 91 4.27 8.40 2.52
CA TRP A 91 3.27 7.42 2.95
C TRP A 91 2.26 8.11 3.85
N VAL A 92 0.99 7.79 3.61
CA VAL A 92 -0.13 8.27 4.38
C VAL A 92 -0.87 7.07 4.94
N ASP A 93 -1.36 7.19 6.18
CA ASP A 93 -2.21 6.20 6.87
C ASP A 93 -3.65 6.75 6.97
N PRO A 94 -4.49 6.58 5.93
CA PRO A 94 -5.82 7.22 5.86
C PRO A 94 -6.82 6.66 6.87
N TRP A 95 -6.52 5.50 7.45
CA TRP A 95 -7.38 4.85 8.42
C TRP A 95 -6.87 5.02 9.84
N GLY A 96 -5.60 5.39 10.03
CA GLY A 96 -4.98 5.29 11.34
C GLY A 96 -4.82 3.84 11.75
N LEU A 97 -4.60 2.92 10.81
CA LEU A 97 -4.32 1.51 11.06
C LEU A 97 -3.09 1.17 10.21
N ASN A 98 -1.91 1.08 10.82
CA ASN A 98 -0.71 0.81 10.04
C ASN A 98 -0.67 -0.67 9.65
N ALA A 99 -1.46 -1.07 8.66
CA ALA A 99 -1.47 -2.45 8.20
C ALA A 99 -0.07 -2.82 7.70
N LYS A 100 0.60 -3.75 8.41
CA LYS A 100 1.78 -4.44 7.88
C LYS A 100 1.52 -4.86 6.43
N PRO A 101 2.54 -4.84 5.55
CA PRO A 101 2.40 -5.42 4.23
C PRO A 101 1.89 -6.86 4.38
N GLU A 102 0.81 -7.17 3.67
CA GLU A 102 0.23 -8.51 3.62
C GLU A 102 1.31 -9.52 3.22
N THR A 103 1.53 -10.51 4.08
CA THR A 103 2.50 -11.58 3.81
C THR A 103 2.04 -12.46 2.64
N ALA A 104 2.96 -13.18 2.01
CA ALA A 104 2.63 -14.13 0.95
C ALA A 104 1.58 -15.18 1.39
N ALA A 105 1.68 -15.71 2.61
CA ALA A 105 0.72 -16.67 3.15
C ALA A 105 -0.69 -16.06 3.32
N GLN A 106 -0.79 -14.85 3.85
CA GLN A 106 -2.07 -14.14 3.98
C GLN A 106 -2.69 -13.81 2.62
N TRP A 107 -1.85 -13.47 1.64
CA TRP A 107 -2.28 -13.29 0.26
C TRP A 107 -2.91 -14.56 -0.30
N GLU A 108 -2.23 -15.70 -0.20
CA GLU A 108 -2.72 -16.99 -0.71
C GLU A 108 -4.04 -17.40 -0.05
N GLU A 109 -4.12 -17.28 1.28
CA GLU A 109 -5.34 -17.60 2.03
C GLU A 109 -6.50 -16.72 1.56
N ARG A 110 -6.29 -15.40 1.45
CA ARG A 110 -7.31 -14.48 0.95
C ARG A 110 -7.66 -14.78 -0.50
N PHE A 111 -6.67 -15.08 -1.34
CA PHE A 111 -6.85 -15.31 -2.77
C PHE A 111 -7.64 -16.59 -3.05
N SER A 112 -7.50 -17.62 -2.21
CA SER A 112 -8.28 -18.85 -2.29
C SER A 112 -9.79 -18.62 -2.16
N LYS A 113 -10.19 -17.58 -1.41
CA LYS A 113 -11.59 -17.22 -1.13
C LYS A 113 -12.21 -16.31 -2.19
N ILE A 114 -11.43 -15.82 -3.15
CA ILE A 114 -11.91 -14.92 -4.21
C ILE A 114 -12.65 -15.72 -5.28
N ASN A 115 -13.76 -15.17 -5.78
CA ASN A 115 -14.49 -15.73 -6.92
C ASN A 115 -13.54 -15.91 -8.12
N PRO A 116 -13.46 -17.11 -8.75
CA PRO A 116 -12.60 -17.37 -9.90
C PRO A 116 -12.64 -16.29 -11.00
N ALA A 117 -13.82 -15.72 -11.29
CA ALA A 117 -13.98 -14.68 -12.30
C ALA A 117 -13.28 -13.34 -11.94
N GLU A 118 -13.06 -13.07 -10.65
CA GLU A 118 -12.45 -11.83 -10.17
C GLU A 118 -10.96 -11.96 -9.85
N LYS A 119 -10.45 -13.20 -9.73
CA LYS A 119 -9.08 -13.48 -9.28
C LYS A 119 -8.03 -12.70 -10.07
N TYR A 120 -8.12 -12.70 -11.41
CA TYR A 120 -7.19 -11.97 -12.26
C TYR A 120 -7.20 -10.46 -11.99
N ASN A 121 -8.39 -9.86 -11.91
CA ASN A 121 -8.55 -8.42 -11.67
C ASN A 121 -7.97 -8.00 -10.32
N LYS A 122 -8.14 -8.84 -9.29
CA LYS A 122 -7.56 -8.62 -7.95
C LYS A 122 -6.03 -8.84 -7.94
N ALA A 123 -5.50 -9.73 -8.77
CA ALA A 123 -4.06 -10.00 -8.88
C ALA A 123 -3.30 -8.93 -9.66
N LYS A 124 -3.85 -8.42 -10.76
CA LYS A 124 -3.19 -7.57 -11.76
C LYS A 124 -2.35 -6.43 -11.19
N GLY A 125 -2.89 -5.70 -10.20
CA GLY A 125 -2.18 -4.62 -9.53
C GLY A 125 -0.94 -5.08 -8.77
N LYS A 126 -1.03 -6.23 -8.07
CA LYS A 126 0.09 -6.82 -7.33
C LYS A 126 1.14 -7.40 -8.29
N LEU A 127 0.72 -8.10 -9.35
CA LEU A 127 1.62 -8.62 -10.39
C LEU A 127 2.48 -7.52 -11.03
N THR A 128 1.87 -6.38 -11.34
CA THR A 128 2.58 -5.22 -11.91
C THR A 128 3.66 -4.68 -10.96
N LYS A 129 3.37 -4.65 -9.65
CA LYS A 129 4.34 -4.21 -8.63
C LYS A 129 5.50 -5.19 -8.50
N ILE A 130 5.22 -6.49 -8.49
CA ILE A 130 6.24 -7.54 -8.36
C ILE A 130 7.15 -7.58 -9.58
N ALA A 131 6.58 -7.53 -10.78
CA ALA A 131 7.35 -7.47 -12.01
C ALA A 131 8.32 -6.28 -12.00
N LYS A 132 7.85 -5.09 -11.58
CA LYS A 132 8.72 -3.92 -11.40
C LYS A 132 9.80 -4.13 -10.35
N ARG A 133 9.44 -4.66 -9.17
CA ARG A 133 10.38 -4.91 -8.06
C ARG A 133 11.52 -5.84 -8.46
N ASN A 134 11.19 -6.89 -9.23
CA ASN A 134 12.13 -7.92 -9.63
C ASN A 134 12.78 -7.66 -11.01
N ASN A 135 12.52 -6.51 -11.63
CA ASN A 135 12.96 -6.18 -12.99
C ASN A 135 12.53 -7.24 -14.03
N TRP A 136 11.35 -7.83 -13.86
CA TRP A 136 10.82 -8.78 -14.82
C TRP A 136 10.11 -8.08 -15.98
N ILE A 137 10.39 -8.55 -17.18
CA ILE A 137 9.87 -8.00 -18.43
C ILE A 137 8.70 -8.86 -18.88
N LYS A 138 7.52 -8.27 -19.03
CA LYS A 138 6.34 -9.00 -19.52
C LYS A 138 6.53 -9.40 -20.99
N ASP A 139 6.40 -10.69 -21.27
CA ASP A 139 6.45 -11.20 -22.64
C ASP A 139 5.04 -11.28 -23.22
N ASN A 140 4.70 -10.32 -24.08
CA ASN A 140 3.37 -10.24 -24.69
C ASN A 140 3.08 -11.39 -25.66
N LYS A 141 4.10 -12.00 -26.27
CA LYS A 141 3.92 -13.14 -27.18
C LYS A 141 3.59 -14.38 -26.36
N LEU A 142 4.43 -14.73 -25.39
CA LEU A 142 4.23 -15.90 -24.55
C LEU A 142 2.96 -15.78 -23.70
N THR A 143 2.61 -14.57 -23.26
CA THR A 143 1.36 -14.32 -22.55
C THR A 143 0.14 -14.73 -23.36
N LYS A 144 0.11 -14.38 -24.66
CA LYS A 144 -1.01 -14.71 -25.55
C LYS A 144 -1.08 -16.20 -25.86
N ILE A 145 0.06 -16.86 -26.06
CA ILE A 145 0.10 -18.28 -26.42
C ILE A 145 -0.34 -19.17 -25.27
N ASN A 146 -0.07 -18.76 -24.03
CA ASN A 146 -0.34 -19.55 -22.83
C ASN A 146 -1.59 -19.12 -22.06
N ASP A 147 -2.25 -18.03 -22.47
CA ASP A 147 -3.40 -17.43 -21.76
C ASP A 147 -3.11 -17.16 -20.27
N ARG A 148 -1.87 -16.74 -19.99
CA ARG A 148 -1.36 -16.43 -18.64
C ARG A 148 -0.37 -15.29 -18.73
N ASP A 149 -0.30 -14.43 -17.72
CA ASP A 149 0.72 -13.37 -17.71
C ASP A 149 2.11 -13.98 -17.50
N VAL A 150 2.95 -13.95 -18.54
CA VAL A 150 4.32 -14.49 -18.56
C VAL A 150 5.34 -13.36 -18.49
N TYR A 151 6.33 -13.53 -17.63
CA TYR A 151 7.40 -12.57 -17.37
C TYR A 151 8.77 -13.22 -17.50
N PHE A 152 9.72 -12.51 -18.11
CA PHE A 152 11.12 -12.92 -18.24
C PHE A 152 12.00 -12.19 -17.23
N ASN A 153 12.91 -12.89 -16.55
CA ASN A 153 13.81 -12.28 -15.57
C ASN A 153 15.03 -11.55 -16.16
N GLY A 154 15.17 -11.53 -17.49
CA GLY A 154 16.33 -10.95 -18.16
C GLY A 154 17.56 -11.86 -18.19
N LYS A 155 17.47 -13.09 -17.69
CA LYS A 155 18.61 -14.02 -17.59
C LYS A 155 18.29 -15.36 -18.26
N ASP A 156 17.44 -16.16 -17.62
CA ASP A 156 17.37 -17.60 -17.87
C ASP A 156 16.02 -18.25 -17.55
N LYS A 157 15.06 -17.51 -16.98
CA LYS A 157 13.80 -18.08 -16.48
C LYS A 157 12.58 -17.26 -16.85
N TYR A 158 11.49 -17.98 -17.07
CA TYR A 158 10.16 -17.41 -17.14
C TYR A 158 9.39 -17.62 -15.85
N TYR A 159 8.61 -16.61 -15.47
CA TYR A 159 7.72 -16.59 -14.32
C TYR A 159 6.32 -16.31 -14.83
N TYR A 160 5.33 -17.12 -14.44
CA TYR A 160 3.98 -16.98 -14.95
C TYR A 160 2.96 -17.22 -13.84
N PHE A 161 1.94 -16.36 -13.81
CA PHE A 161 1.02 -16.33 -12.69
C PHE A 161 -0.03 -17.44 -12.77
N ASP A 162 -0.14 -18.23 -11.70
CA ASP A 162 -1.22 -19.20 -11.50
C ASP A 162 -2.36 -18.58 -10.69
N THR A 163 -3.52 -18.46 -11.35
CA THR A 163 -4.74 -17.93 -10.75
C THR A 163 -5.44 -18.92 -9.82
N GLN A 164 -5.06 -20.19 -9.79
CA GLN A 164 -5.66 -21.15 -8.85
C GLN A 164 -5.17 -20.88 -7.44
N HIS A 165 -3.84 -20.85 -7.26
CA HIS A 165 -3.20 -20.72 -5.95
C HIS A 165 -2.72 -19.29 -5.64
N GLY A 166 -2.70 -18.40 -6.62
CA GLY A 166 -2.21 -17.02 -6.43
C GLY A 166 -0.69 -16.94 -6.32
N ARG A 167 0.01 -17.87 -6.97
CA ARG A 167 1.47 -18.05 -6.97
C ARG A 167 2.05 -17.85 -8.36
N PHE A 168 3.37 -17.84 -8.47
CA PHE A 168 4.03 -17.95 -9.77
C PHE A 168 4.58 -19.36 -9.97
N GLU A 169 4.41 -19.87 -11.18
CA GLU A 169 5.14 -21.02 -11.68
C GLU A 169 6.41 -20.52 -12.39
N VAL A 170 7.48 -21.30 -12.31
CA VAL A 170 8.79 -20.97 -12.89
C VAL A 170 9.17 -22.02 -13.92
N SER A 171 9.67 -21.59 -15.07
CA SER A 171 10.19 -22.50 -16.10
C SER A 171 11.56 -22.07 -16.60
N ASP A 172 12.27 -23.00 -17.24
CA ASP A 172 13.43 -22.68 -18.08
C ASP A 172 13.00 -21.99 -19.39
N LEU A 173 13.99 -21.64 -20.22
CA LEU A 173 13.76 -21.01 -21.53
C LEU A 173 13.13 -21.96 -22.56
N GLN A 174 13.15 -23.26 -22.31
CA GLN A 174 12.54 -24.29 -23.14
C GLN A 174 11.06 -24.51 -22.76
N GLY A 175 10.61 -23.93 -21.65
CA GLY A 175 9.24 -24.00 -21.15
C GLY A 175 9.02 -25.12 -20.13
N LYS A 176 10.07 -25.83 -19.74
CA LYS A 176 9.98 -26.91 -18.74
C LYS A 176 9.83 -26.33 -17.36
N HIS A 177 8.82 -26.80 -16.64
CA HIS A 177 8.52 -26.38 -15.28
C HIS A 177 9.65 -26.74 -14.30
N LEU A 178 10.07 -25.77 -13.50
CA LEU A 178 11.14 -25.86 -12.50
C LEU A 178 10.62 -25.78 -11.05
N GLY A 179 9.38 -25.33 -10.86
CA GLY A 179 8.72 -25.28 -9.55
C GLY A 179 7.83 -24.07 -9.36
N GLU A 180 7.34 -23.90 -8.13
CA GLU A 180 6.48 -22.79 -7.72
C GLU A 180 7.24 -21.82 -6.80
N VAL A 181 6.99 -20.53 -6.99
CA VAL A 181 7.37 -19.48 -6.05
C VAL A 181 6.12 -18.74 -5.56
N ASP A 182 6.18 -18.26 -4.32
CA ASP A 182 5.10 -17.46 -3.77
C ASP A 182 4.95 -16.13 -4.52
N ILE A 183 3.94 -15.34 -4.12
CA ILE A 183 3.68 -14.02 -4.71
C ILE A 183 4.85 -13.03 -4.50
N ASP A 184 5.77 -13.30 -3.58
CA ASP A 184 6.96 -12.49 -3.33
C ASP A 184 8.21 -12.97 -4.08
N GLY A 185 8.17 -14.16 -4.67
CA GLY A 185 9.27 -14.78 -5.41
C GLY A 185 10.11 -15.77 -4.59
N ASN A 186 9.66 -16.15 -3.40
CA ASN A 186 10.34 -17.17 -2.60
C ASN A 186 9.92 -18.58 -3.06
N PRO A 187 10.86 -19.54 -3.17
CA PRO A 187 10.53 -20.93 -3.51
C PRO A 187 9.53 -21.54 -2.52
N THR A 188 8.48 -22.16 -3.02
CA THR A 188 7.46 -22.84 -2.18
C THR A 188 7.41 -24.34 -2.44
N LYS A 189 7.43 -24.76 -3.70
CA LYS A 189 7.39 -26.18 -4.08
C LYS A 189 8.34 -26.48 -5.24
N PRO A 190 8.96 -27.68 -5.24
CA PRO A 190 9.72 -28.15 -6.39
C PRO A 190 8.80 -28.50 -7.56
N ALA A 191 9.37 -28.60 -8.76
CA ALA A 191 8.64 -29.03 -9.96
C ALA A 191 7.94 -30.38 -9.75
N ASP A 192 6.74 -30.51 -10.30
CA ASP A 192 6.08 -31.79 -10.42
C ASP A 192 6.53 -32.52 -11.70
N ASN A 193 6.59 -33.86 -11.66
CA ASN A 193 7.00 -34.66 -12.82
C ASN A 193 5.88 -34.85 -13.86
N SER A 194 4.77 -34.11 -13.74
CA SER A 194 3.57 -34.36 -14.56
C SER A 194 3.61 -33.66 -15.93
N GLY A 195 4.47 -32.65 -16.09
CA GLY A 195 4.56 -31.82 -17.31
C GLY A 195 3.32 -30.95 -17.55
N LYS A 196 2.30 -30.98 -16.68
CA LYS A 196 1.06 -30.19 -16.84
C LYS A 196 1.28 -28.68 -16.69
N HIS A 197 2.39 -28.30 -16.06
CA HIS A 197 2.74 -26.92 -15.76
C HIS A 197 3.73 -26.34 -16.76
N ASP A 198 4.13 -27.08 -17.79
CA ASP A 198 5.03 -26.58 -18.83
C ASP A 198 4.33 -25.50 -19.69
N ILE A 199 5.08 -24.46 -20.06
CA ILE A 199 4.59 -23.39 -20.93
C ILE A 199 5.09 -23.58 -22.37
N LYS A 200 4.29 -23.11 -23.32
CA LYS A 200 4.67 -23.09 -24.73
C LYS A 200 5.61 -21.91 -24.98
N CYS A 201 6.79 -22.18 -25.53
CA CYS A 201 7.83 -21.18 -25.82
C CYS A 201 7.98 -20.82 -27.32
N LYS A 202 7.19 -21.40 -28.23
CA LYS A 202 7.29 -21.15 -29.68
C LYS A 202 5.97 -20.73 -30.31
#